data_AF-A0A953US78-F1
#
_entry.id   AF-A0A953US78-F1
#
_cell.length_a   1.000
_cell.length_b   1.000
_cell.length_c   1.000
_cell.angle_alpha   90.00
_cell.angle_beta   90.00
_cell.angle_gamma   90.00
#
_symmetry.space_group_name_H-M   'P 1'
#
loop_
_entity.id
_entity.type
_entity.pdbx_description
1 polymer ?
#
loop_
_entity_poly.entity_id
_entity_poly.type
_entity_poly.pdbx_seq_one_letter_code
_entity_poly.pdbx_strand_id
1 'polypeptide(L)'
;MKIQTSFRRMTASLGCTGLLLLPTCLLSAQPSSPLIGYEVVGQVLNPSPQQSQQYGYLNLVRGLDRITTSAGAAVSESTALFTFFNDTATERVINNGPVRVVDRTGTGTIYFGSGNSDFGNPNTFRQGTPVQTYTLRHQVVIDTSTGYFTTMFEITITAAHAFQIDGKTYRLGHPGGVYRLNVSGRLTQQAPPSVYIAGAADGSGVEPMDND
;
A
#
# COMPACT_ATOMS: atom_id res chain seq x y z
N MET A 1 69.26 -65.00 15.56
CA MET A 1 68.49 -65.08 16.81
C MET A 1 67.36 -64.04 16.70
N LYS A 2 66.12 -64.46 16.37
CA LYS A 2 64.93 -64.45 17.25
C LYS A 2 64.63 -63.03 17.80
N ILE A 3 63.49 -62.36 17.55
CA ILE A 3 62.09 -62.80 17.60
C ILE A 3 61.18 -61.80 16.85
N GLN A 4 60.14 -62.32 16.19
CA GLN A 4 58.95 -61.61 15.71
C GLN A 4 58.05 -61.16 16.86
N THR A 5 57.40 -60.01 16.72
CA THR A 5 56.01 -59.85 17.19
C THR A 5 55.27 -58.83 16.32
N SER A 6 54.15 -59.29 15.79
CA SER A 6 53.11 -58.51 15.10
C SER A 6 52.22 -57.81 16.14
N PHE A 7 51.55 -56.70 15.77
CA PHE A 7 50.07 -56.57 15.81
C PHE A 7 49.57 -55.19 15.32
N ARG A 8 48.70 -55.27 14.29
CA ARG A 8 47.45 -54.52 13.97
C ARG A 8 47.37 -52.96 13.94
N ARG A 9 47.12 -52.49 12.70
CA ARG A 9 46.00 -51.63 12.19
C ARG A 9 45.49 -50.47 13.06
N MET A 10 45.42 -49.27 12.46
CA MET A 10 44.14 -48.61 12.16
C MET A 10 44.30 -47.59 11.01
N THR A 11 43.40 -47.71 10.05
CA THR A 11 43.23 -46.90 8.85
C THR A 11 42.70 -45.51 9.23
N ALA A 12 43.35 -44.44 8.79
CA ALA A 12 42.87 -43.08 8.98
C ALA A 12 41.70 -42.80 8.01
N SER A 13 40.57 -42.41 8.60
CA SER A 13 39.33 -42.00 7.94
C SER A 13 39.52 -40.74 7.10
N LEU A 14 38.87 -40.73 5.94
CA LEU A 14 38.64 -39.58 5.06
C LEU A 14 38.02 -38.40 5.84
N GLY A 15 38.62 -37.23 5.72
CA GLY A 15 37.98 -35.96 6.08
C GLY A 15 36.99 -35.57 4.99
N CYS A 16 35.69 -35.74 5.25
CA CYS A 16 34.64 -35.07 4.50
C CYS A 16 34.66 -33.58 4.87
N THR A 17 35.18 -32.74 3.98
CA THR A 17 34.98 -31.30 4.03
C THR A 17 33.52 -31.02 3.72
N GLY A 18 32.69 -30.88 4.76
CA GLY A 18 31.31 -30.44 4.64
C GLY A 18 31.28 -28.98 4.20
N LEU A 19 31.08 -28.74 2.90
CA LEU A 19 30.76 -27.43 2.35
C LEU A 19 29.34 -27.08 2.82
N LEU A 20 29.23 -26.23 3.85
CA LEU A 20 27.96 -25.64 4.28
C LEU A 20 27.46 -24.69 3.18
N LEU A 21 26.55 -25.18 2.34
CA LEU A 21 25.72 -24.34 1.47
C LEU A 21 24.71 -23.60 2.33
N LEU A 22 25.00 -22.34 2.64
CA LEU A 22 23.99 -21.41 3.15
C LEU A 22 23.00 -21.11 2.02
N PRO A 23 21.68 -21.26 2.21
CA PRO A 23 20.72 -20.76 1.23
C PRO A 23 20.79 -19.24 1.25
N THR A 24 21.29 -18.65 0.18
CA THR A 24 21.08 -17.23 -0.12
C THR A 24 19.61 -17.02 -0.41
N CYS A 25 18.81 -16.79 0.63
CA CYS A 25 17.53 -16.10 0.49
C CYS A 25 17.86 -14.64 0.11
N LEU A 26 18.10 -14.42 -1.18
CA LEU A 26 18.05 -13.08 -1.76
C LEU A 26 16.59 -12.65 -1.75
N LEU A 27 16.16 -11.97 -0.68
CA LEU A 27 15.00 -11.09 -0.79
C LEU A 27 15.39 -10.01 -1.82
N SER A 28 14.89 -10.14 -3.05
CA SER A 28 14.92 -9.03 -3.98
C SER A 28 13.98 -7.96 -3.44
N ALA A 29 14.53 -6.96 -2.74
CA ALA A 29 13.82 -5.71 -2.52
C ALA A 29 13.60 -5.09 -3.90
N GLN A 30 12.41 -5.29 -4.46
CA GLN A 30 12.05 -4.73 -5.76
C GLN A 30 12.04 -3.21 -5.59
N PRO A 31 12.87 -2.45 -6.33
CA PRO A 31 12.88 -0.99 -6.19
C PRO A 31 11.51 -0.44 -6.54
N SER A 32 11.06 0.58 -5.80
CA SER A 32 9.85 1.34 -6.13
C SER A 32 9.95 1.83 -7.57
N SER A 33 8.97 1.49 -8.41
CA SER A 33 8.93 1.94 -9.80
C SER A 33 8.86 3.48 -9.84
N PRO A 34 9.62 4.17 -10.68
CA PRO A 34 9.53 5.64 -10.80
C PRO A 34 8.20 6.09 -11.44
N LEU A 35 7.37 5.15 -11.88
CA LEU A 35 6.12 5.43 -12.56
C LEU A 35 4.95 5.52 -11.57
N ILE A 36 4.10 6.53 -11.74
CA ILE A 36 2.83 6.67 -11.01
C ILE A 36 1.93 5.48 -11.35
N GLY A 37 1.56 4.67 -10.36
CA GLY A 37 0.62 3.57 -10.51
C GLY A 37 -0.83 4.07 -10.52
N TYR A 38 -1.17 4.95 -9.59
CA TYR A 38 -2.46 5.60 -9.51
C TYR A 38 -2.37 6.94 -8.75
N GLU A 39 -3.38 7.78 -8.91
CA GLU A 39 -3.55 9.04 -8.17
C GLU A 39 -4.81 8.98 -7.30
N VAL A 40 -4.80 9.70 -6.19
CA VAL A 40 -5.90 9.75 -5.21
C VAL A 40 -6.38 11.17 -4.98
N VAL A 41 -7.69 11.31 -4.79
CA VAL A 41 -8.34 12.49 -4.22
C VAL A 41 -9.24 12.04 -3.08
N GLY A 42 -9.19 12.71 -1.93
CA GLY A 42 -9.95 12.27 -0.78
C GLY A 42 -10.07 13.26 0.36
N GLN A 43 -10.63 12.75 1.45
CA GLN A 43 -10.78 13.45 2.72
C GLN A 43 -10.34 12.54 3.88
N VAL A 44 -10.14 13.15 5.03
CA VAL A 44 -9.85 12.43 6.28
C VAL A 44 -10.86 12.83 7.35
N LEU A 45 -11.34 11.84 8.07
CA LEU A 45 -12.08 11.99 9.32
C LEU A 45 -11.22 11.47 10.47
N ASN A 46 -10.94 12.32 11.44
CA ASN A 46 -10.30 11.91 12.70
C ASN A 46 -11.36 11.85 13.80
N PRO A 47 -12.04 10.71 14.03
CA PRO A 47 -13.11 10.63 15.04
C PRO A 47 -12.57 10.77 16.47
N SER A 48 -11.28 10.51 16.68
CA SER A 48 -10.57 10.73 17.94
C SER A 48 -9.09 11.01 17.66
N PRO A 49 -8.29 11.47 18.64
CA PRO A 49 -6.84 11.58 18.48
C PRO A 49 -6.14 10.26 18.14
N GLN A 50 -6.74 9.12 18.53
CA GLN A 50 -6.19 7.79 18.34
C GLN A 50 -6.57 7.15 17.00
N GLN A 51 -7.53 7.72 16.27
CA GLN A 51 -8.08 7.11 15.06
C GLN A 51 -8.09 8.11 13.90
N SER A 52 -7.81 7.60 12.70
CA SER A 52 -7.90 8.38 11.47
C SER A 52 -8.40 7.50 10.34
N GLN A 53 -9.46 7.97 9.67
CA GLN A 53 -10.09 7.34 8.53
C GLN A 53 -9.79 8.18 7.29
N GLN A 54 -9.17 7.61 6.28
CA GLN A 54 -8.93 8.30 5.00
C GLN A 54 -9.76 7.64 3.91
N TYR A 55 -10.49 8.41 3.13
CA TYR A 55 -11.42 7.89 2.13
C TYR A 55 -11.49 8.81 0.92
N GLY A 56 -11.77 8.24 -0.24
CA GLY A 56 -11.75 8.99 -1.49
C GLY A 56 -11.79 8.08 -2.70
N TYR A 57 -11.39 8.63 -3.84
CA TYR A 57 -11.41 7.95 -5.13
C TYR A 57 -10.08 8.02 -5.84
N LEU A 58 -9.89 7.13 -6.82
CA LEU A 58 -8.75 7.19 -7.72
C LEU A 58 -9.11 8.03 -8.95
N ASN A 59 -8.30 9.04 -9.24
CA ASN A 59 -8.49 9.92 -10.41
C ASN A 59 -7.62 9.54 -11.61
N LEU A 60 -6.68 8.61 -11.41
CA LEU A 60 -5.86 8.00 -12.45
C LEU A 60 -5.50 6.59 -12.01
N VAL A 61 -5.50 5.65 -12.94
CA VAL A 61 -4.94 4.30 -12.75
C VAL A 61 -4.17 3.94 -14.02
N ARG A 62 -2.85 3.74 -13.90
CA ARG A 62 -1.99 3.39 -15.04
C ARG A 62 -2.43 2.07 -15.63
N GLY A 63 -2.62 2.05 -16.95
CA GLY A 63 -3.03 0.87 -17.71
C GLY A 63 -4.54 0.76 -17.93
N LEU A 64 -5.33 1.70 -17.41
CA LEU A 64 -6.75 1.81 -17.68
C LEU A 64 -7.06 3.03 -18.54
N ASP A 65 -7.83 2.82 -19.60
CA ASP A 65 -8.35 3.91 -20.46
C ASP A 65 -9.58 4.59 -19.83
N ARG A 66 -10.27 3.89 -18.93
CA ARG A 66 -11.50 4.35 -18.27
C ARG A 66 -11.35 4.27 -16.75
N ILE A 67 -11.58 5.40 -16.08
CA ILE A 67 -11.56 5.52 -14.61
C ILE A 67 -12.89 6.00 -14.02
N THR A 68 -13.93 6.16 -14.86
CA THR A 68 -15.30 6.53 -14.47
C THR A 68 -16.33 5.47 -14.85
N THR A 69 -17.43 5.39 -14.12
CA THR A 69 -18.54 4.44 -14.33
C THR A 69 -19.22 4.62 -15.68
N SER A 70 -19.20 5.84 -16.23
CA SER A 70 -19.72 6.18 -17.56
C SER A 70 -18.61 6.83 -18.39
N ALA A 71 -18.50 6.45 -19.66
CA ALA A 71 -17.52 7.02 -20.58
C ALA A 71 -17.73 8.53 -20.76
N GLY A 72 -16.64 9.31 -20.74
CA GLY A 72 -16.67 10.77 -20.90
C GLY A 72 -17.14 11.57 -19.68
N ALA A 73 -17.51 10.91 -18.57
CA ALA A 73 -17.85 11.61 -17.34
C ALA A 73 -16.61 12.25 -16.70
N ALA A 74 -16.79 13.43 -16.09
CA ALA A 74 -15.78 14.01 -15.21
C ALA A 74 -15.59 13.14 -13.97
N VAL A 75 -14.36 13.02 -13.49
CA VAL A 75 -14.04 12.23 -12.30
C VAL A 75 -14.49 12.94 -11.03
N SER A 76 -15.24 12.24 -10.20
CA SER A 76 -15.69 12.67 -8.88
C SER A 76 -15.90 11.46 -7.99
N GLU A 77 -16.23 11.69 -6.71
CA GLU A 77 -16.65 10.65 -5.78
C GLU A 77 -17.87 9.86 -6.28
N SER A 78 -18.76 10.50 -7.05
CA SER A 78 -19.96 9.86 -7.58
C SER A 78 -19.74 9.11 -8.89
N THR A 79 -18.69 9.42 -9.64
CA THR A 79 -18.45 8.83 -10.97
C THR A 79 -17.23 7.92 -11.03
N ALA A 80 -16.31 7.98 -10.08
CA ALA A 80 -15.08 7.18 -10.13
C ALA A 80 -15.36 5.67 -10.06
N LEU A 81 -14.58 4.89 -10.82
CA LEU A 81 -14.63 3.42 -10.79
C LEU A 81 -14.02 2.84 -9.53
N PHE A 82 -13.07 3.55 -8.93
CA PHE A 82 -12.32 3.07 -7.79
C PHE A 82 -12.45 4.04 -6.63
N THR A 83 -12.78 3.49 -5.48
CA THR A 83 -12.75 4.18 -4.20
C THR A 83 -11.76 3.51 -3.26
N PHE A 84 -11.26 4.25 -2.28
CA PHE A 84 -10.43 3.70 -1.23
C PHE A 84 -10.99 4.07 0.13
N PHE A 85 -10.71 3.21 1.11
CA PHE A 85 -10.91 3.51 2.52
C PHE A 85 -9.77 2.93 3.34
N ASN A 86 -9.16 3.76 4.16
CA ASN A 86 -8.13 3.40 5.13
C ASN A 86 -8.63 3.64 6.55
N ASP A 87 -8.33 2.71 7.44
CA ASP A 87 -8.56 2.85 8.88
C ASP A 87 -7.23 2.69 9.61
N THR A 88 -6.85 3.71 10.37
CA THR A 88 -5.51 3.84 10.93
C THR A 88 -5.55 4.27 12.39
N ALA A 89 -4.62 3.73 13.18
CA ALA A 89 -4.42 4.08 14.58
C ALA A 89 -3.18 4.97 14.73
N THR A 90 -3.30 6.04 15.54
CA THR A 90 -2.17 6.89 15.89
C THR A 90 -1.25 6.15 16.86
N GLU A 91 -0.02 5.89 16.43
CA GLU A 91 1.02 5.27 17.25
C GLU A 91 1.73 6.31 18.11
N ARG A 92 2.02 7.47 17.51
CA ARG A 92 2.86 8.49 18.13
C ARG A 92 2.61 9.86 17.52
N VAL A 93 2.72 10.88 18.37
CA VAL A 93 2.76 12.29 17.97
C VAL A 93 4.05 12.91 18.49
N ILE A 94 4.80 13.59 17.62
CA ILE A 94 6.02 14.32 17.96
C ILE A 94 5.80 15.79 17.61
N ASN A 95 6.00 16.69 18.56
CA ASN A 95 5.96 18.14 18.32
C ASN A 95 7.39 18.70 18.34
N ASN A 96 7.76 19.46 17.31
CA ASN A 96 9.05 20.13 17.19
C ASN A 96 8.84 21.54 16.60
N GLY A 97 8.62 22.52 17.47
CA GLY A 97 8.30 23.88 17.06
C GLY A 97 7.02 23.94 16.21
N PRO A 98 7.03 24.59 15.02
CA PRO A 98 5.86 24.65 14.15
C PRO A 98 5.57 23.33 13.42
N VAL A 99 6.42 22.31 13.57
CA VAL A 99 6.26 21.01 12.92
C VAL A 99 5.65 20.01 13.90
N ARG A 100 4.58 19.34 13.47
CA ARG A 100 4.02 18.17 14.15
C ARG A 100 4.13 16.95 13.25
N VAL A 101 4.69 15.87 13.77
CA VAL A 101 4.77 14.57 13.12
C VAL A 101 3.77 13.62 13.76
N VAL A 102 3.00 12.90 12.95
CA VAL A 102 2.05 11.87 13.40
C VAL A 102 2.36 10.57 12.68
N ASP A 103 2.78 9.55 13.43
CA ASP A 103 3.01 8.21 12.92
C ASP A 103 1.74 7.37 13.13
N ARG A 104 1.31 6.64 12.10
CA ARG A 104 0.16 5.72 12.18
C ARG A 104 0.43 4.40 11.49
N THR A 105 -0.30 3.38 11.91
CA THR A 105 -0.41 2.10 11.21
C THR A 105 -1.87 1.74 11.00
N GLY A 106 -2.17 0.87 10.05
CA GLY A 106 -3.53 0.44 9.79
C GLY A 106 -3.70 -0.45 8.58
N THR A 107 -4.93 -0.51 8.10
CA THR A 107 -5.32 -1.26 6.91
C THR A 107 -6.06 -0.37 5.94
N GLY A 108 -6.07 -0.78 4.68
CA GLY A 108 -6.83 -0.11 3.65
C GLY A 108 -7.35 -1.08 2.60
N THR A 109 -8.34 -0.61 1.86
CA THR A 109 -8.98 -1.34 0.78
C THR A 109 -9.24 -0.39 -0.38
N ILE A 110 -8.92 -0.82 -1.60
CA ILE A 110 -9.43 -0.23 -2.84
C ILE A 110 -10.61 -1.09 -3.30
N TYR A 111 -11.72 -0.42 -3.60
CA TYR A 111 -12.97 -1.00 -4.05
C TYR A 111 -13.20 -0.63 -5.51
N PHE A 112 -13.69 -1.56 -6.32
CA PHE A 112 -14.09 -1.37 -7.70
C PHE A 112 -15.61 -1.33 -7.83
N GLY A 113 -16.09 -0.47 -8.73
CA GLY A 113 -17.50 -0.39 -9.09
C GLY A 113 -18.38 0.21 -8.00
N SER A 114 -17.81 1.02 -7.11
CA SER A 114 -18.59 1.70 -6.07
C SER A 114 -19.65 2.60 -6.70
N GLY A 115 -19.23 3.59 -7.51
CA GLY A 115 -20.13 4.64 -8.01
C GLY A 115 -20.87 5.36 -6.88
N ASN A 116 -21.46 6.52 -7.17
CA ASN A 116 -22.34 7.24 -6.23
C ASN A 116 -21.80 7.41 -4.79
N SER A 117 -20.47 7.48 -4.61
CA SER A 117 -19.92 7.77 -3.28
C SER A 117 -20.17 9.23 -2.93
N ASP A 118 -20.08 9.54 -1.64
CA ASP A 118 -20.39 10.86 -1.11
C ASP A 118 -19.42 11.17 0.04
N PHE A 119 -18.67 12.27 -0.09
CA PHE A 119 -17.76 12.75 0.95
C PHE A 119 -18.47 13.07 2.28
N GLY A 120 -19.77 13.38 2.25
CA GLY A 120 -20.61 13.55 3.43
C GLY A 120 -20.85 12.26 4.22
N ASN A 121 -20.65 11.09 3.60
CA ASN A 121 -20.81 9.78 4.22
C ASN A 121 -19.63 8.84 3.89
N PRO A 122 -18.59 8.76 4.74
CA PRO A 122 -17.39 7.96 4.50
C PRO A 122 -17.66 6.48 4.19
N ASN A 123 -18.77 5.92 4.69
CA ASN A 123 -19.11 4.51 4.46
C ASN A 123 -19.47 4.22 3.00
N THR A 124 -19.86 5.23 2.22
CA THR A 124 -20.18 5.06 0.80
C THR A 124 -18.96 4.63 -0.03
N PHE A 125 -17.76 5.05 0.36
CA PHE A 125 -16.50 4.67 -0.29
C PHE A 125 -16.15 3.18 -0.14
N ARG A 126 -16.88 2.43 0.70
CA ARG A 126 -16.71 1.00 0.93
C ARG A 126 -17.72 0.11 0.19
N GLN A 127 -18.63 0.70 -0.60
CA GLN A 127 -19.77 -0.02 -1.18
C GLN A 127 -19.42 -0.89 -2.40
N GLY A 128 -18.25 -0.70 -3.01
CA GLY A 128 -17.81 -1.48 -4.17
C GLY A 128 -17.31 -2.88 -3.81
N THR A 129 -16.81 -3.60 -4.81
CA THR A 129 -16.14 -4.90 -4.61
C THR A 129 -14.67 -4.68 -4.24
N PRO A 130 -14.15 -5.23 -3.13
CA PRO A 130 -12.74 -5.14 -2.80
C PRO A 130 -11.86 -5.75 -3.91
N VAL A 131 -10.93 -4.96 -4.45
CA VAL A 131 -9.99 -5.40 -5.51
C VAL A 131 -8.54 -5.35 -5.08
N GLN A 132 -8.24 -4.61 -4.02
CA GLN A 132 -6.96 -4.64 -3.34
C GLN A 132 -7.18 -4.40 -1.85
N THR A 133 -6.57 -5.20 -0.99
CA THR A 133 -6.46 -4.93 0.44
C THR A 133 -5.00 -4.86 0.83
N TYR A 134 -4.69 -4.08 1.86
CA TYR A 134 -3.32 -3.85 2.27
C TYR A 134 -3.19 -3.45 3.74
N THR A 135 -1.99 -3.64 4.28
CA THR A 135 -1.53 -2.95 5.49
C THR A 135 -0.76 -1.70 5.10
N LEU A 136 -0.77 -0.71 6.00
CA LEU A 136 -0.03 0.53 5.80
C LEU A 136 0.65 0.99 7.08
N ARG A 137 1.79 1.65 6.90
CA ARG A 137 2.39 2.57 7.88
C ARG A 137 2.48 3.93 7.21
N HIS A 138 2.18 5.01 7.92
CA HIS A 138 2.45 6.35 7.39
C HIS A 138 3.04 7.30 8.42
N GLN A 139 3.70 8.33 7.90
CA GLN A 139 4.14 9.48 8.67
C GLN A 139 3.58 10.75 8.05
N VAL A 140 2.79 11.48 8.82
CA VAL A 140 2.26 12.80 8.46
C VAL A 140 3.18 13.86 9.05
N VAL A 141 3.62 14.82 8.25
CA VAL A 141 4.41 15.99 8.68
C VAL A 141 3.59 17.25 8.42
N ILE A 142 3.14 17.88 9.50
CA ILE A 142 2.22 19.01 9.50
C ILE A 142 2.97 20.28 9.88
N ASP A 143 2.82 21.32 9.08
CA ASP A 143 3.08 22.70 9.49
C ASP A 143 1.86 23.22 10.26
N THR A 144 1.99 23.32 11.58
CA THR A 144 0.94 23.75 12.49
C THR A 144 0.58 25.23 12.36
N SER A 145 1.42 26.04 11.71
CA SER A 145 1.15 27.47 11.49
C SER A 145 0.20 27.71 10.31
N THR A 146 0.27 26.85 9.29
CA THR A 146 -0.54 26.98 8.07
C THR A 146 -1.60 25.89 7.92
N GLY A 147 -1.42 24.77 8.62
CA GLY A 147 -2.24 23.57 8.50
C GLY A 147 -1.97 22.73 7.25
N TYR A 148 -0.96 23.08 6.44
CA TYR A 148 -0.51 22.23 5.34
C TYR A 148 0.30 21.05 5.86
N PHE A 149 0.25 19.94 5.14
CA PHE A 149 1.06 18.77 5.48
C PHE A 149 1.39 17.94 4.25
N THR A 150 2.40 17.08 4.43
CA THR A 150 2.73 15.99 3.54
C THR A 150 2.73 14.67 4.30
N THR A 151 2.39 13.58 3.64
CA THR A 151 2.38 12.24 4.20
C THR A 151 3.01 11.27 3.22
N MET A 152 3.85 10.38 3.73
CA MET A 152 4.31 9.20 3.00
C MET A 152 3.73 7.96 3.64
N PHE A 153 3.08 7.15 2.82
CA PHE A 153 2.59 5.81 3.17
C PHE A 153 3.57 4.77 2.63
N GLU A 154 3.85 3.76 3.44
CA GLU A 154 4.41 2.49 3.02
C GLU A 154 3.28 1.48 3.03
N ILE A 155 2.99 0.89 1.88
CA ILE A 155 1.84 -0.01 1.68
C ILE A 155 2.35 -1.40 1.31
N THR A 156 1.77 -2.42 1.93
CA THR A 156 2.00 -3.83 1.57
C THR A 156 0.67 -4.48 1.19
N ILE A 157 0.55 -4.93 -0.05
CA ILE A 157 -0.64 -5.59 -0.57
C ILE A 157 -0.81 -6.95 0.12
N THR A 158 -1.94 -7.16 0.78
CA THR A 158 -2.27 -8.42 1.46
C THR A 158 -3.15 -9.31 0.59
N ALA A 159 -4.04 -8.73 -0.22
CA ALA A 159 -4.78 -9.44 -1.25
C ALA A 159 -5.02 -8.55 -2.49
N ALA A 160 -5.14 -9.19 -3.65
CA ALA A 160 -5.55 -8.55 -4.89
C ALA A 160 -6.52 -9.46 -5.64
N HIS A 161 -7.67 -8.92 -6.04
CA HIS A 161 -8.71 -9.65 -6.76
C HIS A 161 -8.87 -9.11 -8.17
N ALA A 162 -9.21 -10.02 -9.09
CA ALA A 162 -9.48 -9.65 -10.46
C ALA A 162 -10.80 -8.85 -10.56
N PHE A 163 -10.85 -7.92 -11.51
CA PHE A 163 -12.06 -7.19 -11.86
C PHE A 163 -12.11 -6.98 -13.38
N GLN A 164 -13.29 -6.65 -13.90
CA GLN A 164 -13.49 -6.48 -15.34
C GLN A 164 -13.91 -5.07 -15.70
N ILE A 165 -13.24 -4.52 -16.72
CA ILE A 165 -13.61 -3.27 -17.38
C ILE A 165 -13.74 -3.58 -18.86
N ASP A 166 -14.94 -3.37 -19.41
CA ASP A 166 -15.23 -3.51 -20.85
C ASP A 166 -14.81 -4.89 -21.42
N GLY A 167 -15.09 -5.94 -20.64
CA GLY A 167 -14.79 -7.34 -20.99
C GLY A 167 -13.33 -7.77 -20.82
N LYS A 168 -12.44 -6.87 -20.40
CA LYS A 168 -11.03 -7.17 -20.09
C LYS A 168 -10.85 -7.37 -18.59
N THR A 169 -10.07 -8.38 -18.21
CA THR A 169 -9.75 -8.69 -16.82
C THR A 169 -8.46 -8.00 -16.39
N TYR A 170 -8.51 -7.34 -15.22
CA TYR A 170 -7.41 -6.60 -14.63
C TYR A 170 -7.21 -7.01 -13.17
N ARG A 171 -6.03 -6.70 -12.63
CA ARG A 171 -5.72 -6.79 -11.21
C ARG A 171 -4.89 -5.59 -10.77
N LEU A 172 -5.15 -5.07 -9.57
CA LEU A 172 -4.37 -3.98 -8.96
C LEU A 172 -3.22 -4.56 -8.12
N GLY A 173 -2.04 -4.65 -8.72
CA GLY A 173 -0.85 -5.25 -8.11
C GLY A 173 -1.01 -6.74 -7.81
N HIS A 174 -0.26 -7.24 -6.83
CA HIS A 174 -0.27 -8.64 -6.40
C HIS A 174 0.02 -8.73 -4.89
N PRO A 175 -0.42 -9.80 -4.19
CA PRO A 175 -0.05 -10.02 -2.79
C PRO A 175 1.47 -9.97 -2.57
N GLY A 176 1.89 -9.35 -1.47
CA GLY A 176 3.30 -9.11 -1.15
C GLY A 176 3.94 -7.95 -1.91
N GLY A 177 3.24 -7.33 -2.87
CA GLY A 177 3.70 -6.10 -3.53
C GLY A 177 3.81 -4.95 -2.52
N VAL A 178 4.89 -4.18 -2.63
CA VAL A 178 5.18 -3.03 -1.76
C VAL A 178 5.32 -1.78 -2.61
N TYR A 179 4.67 -0.71 -2.19
CA TYR A 179 4.75 0.58 -2.86
C TYR A 179 4.56 1.74 -1.86
N ARG A 180 4.84 2.95 -2.31
CA ARG A 180 4.64 4.18 -1.56
C ARG A 180 3.52 5.01 -2.14
N LEU A 181 2.76 5.65 -1.27
CA LEU A 181 1.80 6.68 -1.63
C LEU A 181 2.24 7.99 -0.97
N ASN A 182 2.45 9.02 -1.78
CA ASN A 182 2.76 10.36 -1.31
C ASN A 182 1.50 11.21 -1.41
N VAL A 183 1.10 11.83 -0.31
CA VAL A 183 -0.10 12.65 -0.20
C VAL A 183 0.26 14.01 0.37
N SER A 184 -0.32 15.05 -0.22
CA SER A 184 -0.30 16.40 0.33
C SER A 184 -1.73 16.80 0.67
N GLY A 185 -1.87 17.71 1.63
CA GLY A 185 -3.19 18.17 2.01
C GLY A 185 -3.17 19.37 2.93
N ARG A 186 -4.37 19.70 3.39
CA ARG A 186 -4.59 20.80 4.34
C ARG A 186 -5.63 20.41 5.39
N LEU A 187 -5.31 20.71 6.65
CA LEU A 187 -6.25 20.63 7.77
C LEU A 187 -7.39 21.64 7.58
N THR A 188 -8.59 21.27 8.02
CA THR A 188 -9.72 22.19 8.11
C THR A 188 -9.80 22.84 9.49
N GLN A 189 -10.42 24.02 9.56
CA GLN A 189 -10.69 24.67 10.85
C GLN A 189 -11.85 23.99 11.60
N GLN A 190 -12.81 23.42 10.86
CA GLN A 190 -13.97 22.72 11.39
C GLN A 190 -14.07 21.34 10.73
N ALA A 191 -14.20 20.31 11.56
CA ALA A 191 -14.50 18.94 11.10
C ALA A 191 -16.01 18.67 11.21
N PRO A 192 -16.59 17.81 10.35
CA PRO A 192 -15.98 17.07 9.23
C PRO A 192 -15.98 17.83 7.87
N PRO A 193 -15.06 17.48 6.93
CA PRO A 193 -13.91 16.59 7.11
C PRO A 193 -12.83 17.27 7.96
N SER A 194 -11.94 16.49 8.57
CA SER A 194 -10.77 17.03 9.27
C SER A 194 -9.71 17.55 8.28
N VAL A 195 -9.68 16.99 7.07
CA VAL A 195 -8.59 17.21 6.10
C VAL A 195 -9.07 16.97 4.67
N TYR A 196 -8.53 17.75 3.71
CA TYR A 196 -8.57 17.45 2.27
C TYR A 196 -7.21 16.92 1.79
N ILE A 197 -7.21 15.88 0.96
CA ILE A 197 -6.01 15.21 0.47
C ILE A 197 -6.00 14.95 -1.04
N ALA A 198 -4.82 15.02 -1.63
CA ALA A 198 -4.54 14.52 -2.97
C ALA A 198 -3.11 13.96 -3.04
N GLY A 199 -2.86 13.00 -3.92
CA GLY A 199 -1.56 12.35 -3.98
C GLY A 199 -1.41 11.32 -5.09
N ALA A 200 -0.24 10.69 -5.13
CA ALA A 200 0.10 9.68 -6.11
C ALA A 200 0.88 8.53 -5.48
N ALA A 201 0.53 7.31 -5.90
CA ALA A 201 1.27 6.11 -5.56
C ALA A 201 2.33 5.82 -6.62
N ASP A 202 3.55 5.51 -6.18
CA ASP A 202 4.53 4.87 -7.05
C ASP A 202 4.12 3.41 -7.29
N GLY A 203 4.58 2.84 -8.41
CA GLY A 203 4.52 1.42 -8.75
C GLY A 203 3.45 0.53 -8.11
N SER A 204 2.28 0.41 -8.74
CA SER A 204 1.52 -0.83 -8.95
C SER A 204 0.30 -0.43 -9.80
N GLY A 205 0.53 -0.24 -11.10
CA GLY A 205 -0.59 -0.03 -12.03
C GLY A 205 -1.47 -1.28 -12.11
N VAL A 206 -2.45 -1.28 -13.03
CA VAL A 206 -3.10 -2.54 -13.35
C VAL A 206 -2.18 -3.42 -14.18
N GLU A 207 -2.18 -4.71 -13.87
CA GLU A 207 -1.64 -5.74 -14.75
C GLU A 207 -2.82 -6.36 -15.52
N PRO A 208 -2.77 -6.41 -16.87
CA PRO A 208 -3.66 -7.27 -17.64
C PRO A 208 -3.45 -8.70 -17.14
N MET A 209 -4.54 -9.40 -16.81
CA MET A 209 -4.46 -10.83 -16.58
C MET A 209 -4.64 -11.49 -17.95
N ASP A 210 -3.58 -12.12 -18.46
CA ASP A 210 -3.71 -12.99 -19.63
C ASP A 210 -4.70 -14.12 -19.26
N ASN A 211 -5.62 -14.43 -20.18
CA ASN A 211 -6.51 -15.58 -20.01
C ASN A 211 -5.65 -16.84 -20.16
N ASP A 212 -5.29 -17.48 -19.05
CA ASP A 212 -4.79 -18.86 -19.02
C ASP A 212 -5.82 -19.83 -19.62
#